data_AF-M1X4Y6-F1
#
_entry.id   AF-M1X4Y6-F1
#
_cell.length_a   1.000
_cell.length_b   1.000
_cell.length_c   1.000
_cell.angle_alpha   90.00
_cell.angle_beta   90.00
_cell.angle_gamma   90.00
#
_symmetry.space_group_name_H-M   'P 1'
#
loop_
_entity.id
_entity.type
_entity.pdbx_description
1 polymer ?
#
loop_
_entity_poly.entity_id
_entity_poly.type
_entity_poly.pdbx_seq_one_letter_code
_entity_poly.pdbx_strand_id
1 'polypeptide(L)' 'MADTEQKLIKAYDVDGGGYAKRVTYIIDGNGKIIHVDSSVNTSTHASDVLAVLGL' A
#
# COMPACT_ATOMS: atom_id res chain seq x y z
N MET A 1 1.27 -3.75 13.35
CA MET A 1 0.64 -5.05 13.06
C MET A 1 1.58 -5.82 12.15
N ALA A 2 1.78 -7.12 12.37
CA ALA A 2 2.69 -7.94 11.57
C ALA A 2 1.91 -9.06 10.87
N ASP A 3 2.16 -9.27 9.56
CA ASP A 3 1.56 -10.36 8.77
C ASP A 3 2.44 -11.62 8.82
N THR A 4 2.57 -12.23 10.01
CA THR A 4 3.45 -13.39 10.21
C THR A 4 2.97 -14.64 9.45
N GLU A 5 1.68 -14.72 9.14
CA GLU A 5 1.07 -15.83 8.41
C GLU A 5 1.00 -15.60 6.90
N GLN A 6 1.49 -14.45 6.40
CA GLN A 6 1.46 -14.08 4.98
C GLN A 6 0.05 -14.09 4.37
N LYS A 7 -0.98 -13.85 5.19
CA LYS A 7 -2.38 -13.85 4.74
C LYS A 7 -2.71 -12.57 3.99
N LEU A 8 -2.19 -11.44 4.46
CA LEU A 8 -2.43 -10.14 3.84
C LEU A 8 -1.68 -10.02 2.52
N ILE A 9 -0.40 -10.43 2.48
CA ILE A 9 0.37 -10.32 1.22
C ILE A 9 -0.24 -11.11 0.06
N LYS A 10 -0.89 -12.25 0.35
CA LYS A 10 -1.61 -13.05 -0.65
C LYS A 10 -2.95 -12.43 -1.02
N ALA A 11 -3.71 -11.94 -0.04
CA ALA A 11 -5.01 -11.33 -0.26
C ALA A 11 -4.93 -10.05 -1.11
N TYR A 12 -3.85 -9.29 -0.95
CA TYR A 12 -3.59 -8.05 -1.69
C TYR A 12 -2.74 -8.24 -2.95
N ASP A 13 -2.39 -9.48 -3.30
CA ASP A 13 -1.54 -9.84 -4.47
C ASP A 13 -0.17 -9.13 -4.50
N VAL A 14 0.41 -8.91 -3.30
CA VAL A 14 1.72 -8.26 -3.10
C VAL A 14 2.80 -9.24 -2.67
N ASP A 15 2.64 -10.52 -2.97
CA ASP A 15 3.67 -11.53 -2.70
C ASP A 15 4.89 -11.30 -3.60
N GLY A 16 6.03 -11.02 -2.98
CA GLY A 16 7.35 -10.87 -3.60
C GLY A 16 8.19 -12.14 -3.60
N GLY A 17 7.63 -13.29 -3.19
CA GLY A 17 8.36 -14.54 -3.00
C GLY A 17 8.78 -14.74 -1.55
N GLY A 18 7.85 -14.54 -0.61
CA GLY A 18 8.09 -14.70 0.83
C GLY A 18 8.29 -13.38 1.60
N TYR A 19 8.19 -12.24 0.92
CA TYR A 19 8.13 -10.91 1.51
C TYR A 19 7.06 -10.07 0.82
N ALA A 20 6.55 -9.04 1.50
CA ALA A 20 5.61 -8.10 0.91
C ALA A 20 6.33 -7.16 -0.07
N LYS A 21 5.82 -7.04 -1.31
CA LYS A 21 6.21 -5.96 -2.22
C LYS A 21 5.84 -4.61 -1.60
N ARG A 22 6.64 -3.58 -1.89
CA ARG A 22 6.37 -2.22 -1.42
C ARG A 22 5.22 -1.63 -2.21
N VAL A 23 4.06 -1.54 -1.57
CA VAL A 23 2.83 -0.98 -2.14
C VAL A 23 2.16 -0.13 -1.07
N THR A 24 1.67 1.04 -1.44
CA THR A 24 0.87 1.90 -0.57
C THR A 24 -0.58 1.90 -1.03
N TYR A 25 -1.48 1.60 -0.10
CA TYR A 25 -2.93 1.63 -0.30
C TYR A 25 -3.50 2.83 0.44
N ILE A 26 -4.32 3.62 -0.23
CA ILE A 26 -5.13 4.66 0.43
C ILE A 26 -6.54 4.11 0.56
N ILE A 27 -7.02 4.05 1.80
CA ILE A 27 -8.32 3.48 2.15
C ILE A 27 -9.19 4.60 2.72
N ASP A 28 -10.41 4.74 2.22
CA ASP A 28 -11.36 5.74 2.71
C ASP A 28 -12.00 5.35 4.05
N GLY A 29 -12.82 6.24 4.63
CA GLY A 29 -13.49 6.00 5.92
C GLY A 29 -14.49 4.83 5.91
N ASN A 30 -14.86 4.31 4.74
CA ASN A 30 -15.76 3.15 4.59
C ASN A 30 -14.98 1.83 4.39
N GLY A 31 -13.65 1.87 4.40
CA GLY A 31 -12.81 0.71 4.17
C GLY A 31 -12.58 0.37 2.69
N LYS A 32 -12.93 1.28 1.75
CA LYS A 32 -12.69 1.10 0.31
C LYS A 32 -11.31 1.62 -0.07
N ILE A 33 -10.56 0.82 -0.83
CA ILE A 33 -9.31 1.27 -1.45
C ILE A 33 -9.65 2.30 -2.55
N ILE A 34 -9.15 3.52 -2.40
CA ILE A 34 -9.32 4.62 -3.36
C ILE A 34 -8.08 4.87 -4.21
N HIS A 35 -6.92 4.38 -3.77
CA HIS A 35 -5.67 4.45 -4.54
C HIS A 35 -4.73 3.30 -4.19
N VAL A 36 -3.98 2.84 -5.20
CA VAL A 36 -2.92 1.83 -5.07
C VAL A 36 -1.68 2.40 -5.75
N ASP A 37 -0.63 2.65 -4.96
CA ASP A 37 0.70 3.02 -5.45
C ASP A 37 1.62 1.80 -5.34
N SER A 38 1.86 1.14 -6.47
CA SER A 38 2.76 -0.01 -6.57
C SER A 38 4.20 0.36 -6.94
N SER A 39 4.51 1.64 -7.12
CA SER A 39 5.83 2.15 -7.52
C SER A 39 6.33 3.21 -6.54
N VAL A 40 6.16 2.91 -5.25
CA VAL A 40 6.48 3.81 -4.14
C VAL A 40 7.88 4.41 -4.27
N ASN A 41 7.95 5.71 -4.50
CA ASN A 41 9.19 6.47 -4.41
C ASN A 41 9.43 6.88 -2.97
N THR A 42 10.39 6.24 -2.30
CA THR A 42 10.67 6.51 -0.88
C THR A 42 11.18 7.91 -0.61
N SER A 43 11.70 8.62 -1.61
CA SER A 43 12.23 9.98 -1.47
C SER A 43 11.13 11.03 -1.45
N THR A 44 10.02 10.78 -2.15
CA THR A 44 8.89 11.73 -2.31
C THR A 44 7.59 11.23 -1.70
N HIS A 45 7.63 10.09 -1.00
CA HIS A 45 6.44 9.34 -0.64
C HIS A 45 5.34 10.15 0.05
N ALA A 46 5.70 10.96 1.04
CA ALA A 46 4.73 11.78 1.76
C ALA A 46 4.04 12.79 0.83
N SER A 47 4.80 13.47 -0.03
CA SER A 47 4.28 14.42 -1.01
C SER A 47 3.40 13.73 -2.05
N ASP A 48 3.79 12.54 -2.49
CA ASP A 48 3.03 11.76 -3.47
C ASP A 48 1.65 11.36 -2.91
N VAL A 49 1.61 10.90 -1.64
CA VAL A 49 0.36 10.56 -0.96
C VAL A 49 -0.53 11.80 -0.76
N LEU A 50 0.05 12.94 -0.35
CA LEU A 50 -0.71 14.19 -0.18
C LEU A 50 -1.30 14.68 -1.51
N ALA A 51 -0.53 14.61 -2.60
CA ALA A 51 -1.00 14.97 -3.93
C ALA A 51 -2.18 14.10 -4.39
N VAL A 52 -2.17 12.79 -4.08
CA VAL A 52 -3.30 11.89 -4.36
C VAL A 52 -4.54 12.27 -3.53
N LEU A 53 -4.34 12.74 -2.30
CA LEU A 53 -5.42 13.21 -1.43
C LEU A 53 -5.90 14.63 -1.77
N GLY A 54 -5.19 15.35 -2.63
CA GLY A 54 -5.48 16.75 -2.97
C GLY A 54 -5.20 17.74 -1.83
N LEU A 55 -4.23 17.42 -0.96
CA LEU A 55 -3.83 18.22 0.20
C LEU A 55 -2.53 19.00 -0.01
#